data_AF-A0A354FGI5-F1
#
_entry.id   AF-A0A354FGI5-F1
#
_cell.length_a   1.000
_cell.length_b   1.000
_cell.length_c   1.000
_cell.angle_alpha   90.00
_cell.angle_beta   90.00
_cell.angle_gamma   90.00
#
_symmetry.space_group_name_H-M   'P 1'
#
loop_
_entity.id
_entity.type
_entity.pdbx_description
1 polymer ?
#
loop_
_entity_poly.entity_id
_entity_poly.type
_entity_poly.pdbx_seq_one_letter_code
_entity_poly.pdbx_strand_id
1 'polypeptide(L)'
;SSLAYQGYGRSLDLERLRMVNGFALNKLGAFRTILLDLPPEEGFRRSADKIERDRLEQESLSFHQRVREGYLRLADSCPERFRVVDASGGPESVQEQIEKHVLKYLTGRDPGGSF
;
A
#
# COMPACT_ATOMS: atom_id res chain seq x y z
N SER A 1 -1.42 4.89 4.75
CA SER A 1 -2.23 3.71 5.13
C SER A 1 -3.68 4.04 5.47
N SER A 2 -3.98 5.18 6.12
CA SER A 2 -5.34 5.55 6.53
C SER A 2 -6.37 5.61 5.40
N LEU A 3 -5.97 5.97 4.17
CA LEU A 3 -6.86 5.96 3.00
C LEU A 3 -7.44 4.58 2.67
N ALA A 4 -6.63 3.52 2.74
CA ALA A 4 -7.10 2.17 2.43
C ALA A 4 -7.90 1.57 3.59
N TYR A 5 -7.43 1.71 4.83
CA TYR A 5 -8.10 1.12 5.99
C TYR A 5 -9.36 1.88 6.42
N GLN A 6 -9.34 3.23 6.42
CA GLN A 6 -10.49 4.04 6.83
C GLN A 6 -11.35 4.43 5.63
N GLY A 7 -10.75 4.80 4.49
CA GLY A 7 -11.51 5.12 3.26
C GLY A 7 -12.19 3.90 2.67
N TYR A 8 -11.41 2.92 2.19
CA TYR A 8 -11.97 1.74 1.54
C TYR A 8 -12.44 0.65 2.51
N GLY A 9 -11.74 0.44 3.63
CA GLY A 9 -12.13 -0.54 4.64
C GLY A 9 -13.40 -0.15 5.41
N ARG A 10 -13.63 1.15 5.62
CA ARG A 10 -14.77 1.69 6.39
C ARG A 10 -15.69 2.66 5.63
N SER A 11 -15.59 2.71 4.30
CA SER A 11 -16.46 3.50 3.42
C SER A 11 -16.48 5.01 3.71
N LEU A 12 -15.31 5.60 4.04
CA LEU A 12 -15.15 7.06 4.15
C LEU A 12 -14.85 7.69 2.78
N ASP A 13 -15.39 8.88 2.56
CA ASP A 13 -15.24 9.66 1.32
C ASP A 13 -13.76 9.95 0.99
N LEU A 14 -13.33 9.43 -0.17
CA LEU A 14 -11.95 9.48 -0.65
C LEU A 14 -11.50 10.90 -1.02
N GLU A 15 -12.42 11.78 -1.42
CA GLU A 15 -12.09 13.19 -1.68
C GLU A 15 -11.73 13.92 -0.39
N ARG A 16 -12.51 13.72 0.67
CA ARG A 16 -12.25 14.33 1.98
C ARG A 16 -10.92 13.85 2.56
N LEU A 17 -10.61 12.57 2.43
CA LEU A 17 -9.32 12.02 2.89
C LEU A 17 -8.13 12.52 2.04
N ARG A 18 -8.31 12.72 0.74
CA ARG A 18 -7.28 13.35 -0.12
C ARG A 18 -7.04 14.80 0.28
N MET A 19 -8.09 15.56 0.55
CA MET A 19 -7.99 16.96 0.96
C MET A 19 -7.26 17.13 2.31
N VAL A 20 -7.58 16.29 3.31
CA VAL A 20 -6.88 16.29 4.61
C VAL A 20 -5.41 15.87 4.47
N ASN A 21 -5.12 14.83 3.68
CA ASN A 21 -3.74 14.40 3.45
C ASN A 21 -2.94 15.44 2.66
N GLY A 22 -3.52 16.05 1.61
CA GLY A 22 -2.87 17.10 0.82
C GLY A 22 -2.59 18.35 1.66
N PHE A 23 -3.49 18.73 2.55
CA PHE A 23 -3.28 19.83 3.49
C PHE A 23 -2.16 19.55 4.50
N ALA A 24 -2.09 18.32 5.03
CA ALA A 24 -1.06 17.92 6.00
C ALA A 24 0.33 17.70 5.37
N LEU A 25 0.39 17.31 4.09
CA LEU A 25 1.62 16.99 3.38
C LEU A 25 2.17 18.15 2.55
N ASN A 26 1.51 19.30 2.56
CA ASN A 26 1.91 20.48 1.79
C ASN A 26 3.33 20.90 2.22
N LYS A 27 4.32 20.66 1.35
CA LYS A 27 5.80 20.88 1.43
C LYS A 27 6.68 19.62 1.45
N LEU A 28 6.13 18.42 1.55
CA LEU A 28 6.90 17.19 1.41
C LEU A 28 6.99 16.87 -0.10
N GLY A 29 8.20 16.63 -0.64
CA GLY A 29 8.48 16.51 -2.08
C GLY A 29 7.83 15.32 -2.80
N ALA A 30 8.33 14.97 -3.98
CA ALA A 30 7.88 13.78 -4.71
C ALA A 30 8.32 12.50 -3.98
N PHE A 31 7.38 11.68 -3.49
CA PHE A 31 7.71 10.42 -2.80
C PHE A 31 7.39 9.21 -3.65
N ARG A 32 8.10 8.12 -3.36
CA ARG A 32 7.78 6.79 -3.87
C ARG A 32 7.13 5.95 -2.79
N THR A 33 6.03 5.30 -3.12
CA THR A 33 5.36 4.31 -2.28
C THR A 33 5.49 2.95 -2.94
N ILE A 34 6.07 1.98 -2.22
CA ILE A 34 6.08 0.58 -2.65
C ILE A 34 4.87 -0.11 -2.00
N LEU A 35 3.96 -0.61 -2.84
CA LEU A 35 2.82 -1.40 -2.40
C LEU A 35 3.15 -2.88 -2.58
N LEU A 36 3.28 -3.60 -1.48
CA LEU A 36 3.41 -5.06 -1.49
C LEU A 36 2.01 -5.67 -1.63
N ASP A 37 1.68 -6.14 -2.83
CA ASP A 37 0.39 -6.75 -3.11
C ASP A 37 0.42 -8.25 -2.80
N LEU A 38 -0.55 -8.69 -2.00
CA LEU A 38 -0.72 -10.09 -1.62
C LEU A 38 -2.21 -10.38 -1.45
N PRO A 39 -2.72 -11.52 -1.96
CA PRO A 39 -4.06 -11.98 -1.63
C PRO A 39 -4.24 -12.07 -0.11
N PRO A 40 -5.32 -11.53 0.48
CA PRO A 40 -5.54 -11.58 1.92
C PRO A 40 -5.48 -12.99 2.50
N GLU A 41 -5.98 -13.99 1.77
CA GLU A 41 -5.96 -15.40 2.15
C GLU A 41 -4.53 -15.91 2.39
N GLU A 42 -3.59 -15.49 1.54
CA GLU A 42 -2.16 -15.78 1.67
C GLU A 42 -1.56 -15.06 2.88
N GLY A 43 -1.92 -13.78 3.08
CA GLY A 43 -1.49 -12.99 4.23
C GLY A 43 -1.96 -13.58 5.57
N PHE A 44 -3.19 -14.10 5.62
CA PHE A 44 -3.70 -14.82 6.79
C PHE A 44 -2.94 -16.11 7.06
N ARG A 45 -2.56 -16.85 6.01
CA ARG A 45 -1.78 -18.08 6.17
C ARG A 45 -0.38 -17.79 6.70
N ARG A 46 0.28 -16.75 6.20
CA ARG A 46 1.61 -16.32 6.65
C ARG A 46 1.62 -15.74 8.07
N SER A 47 0.49 -15.20 8.53
CA SER A 47 0.33 -14.66 9.88
C SER A 47 -0.37 -15.64 10.85
N ALA A 48 -0.55 -16.90 10.46
CA ALA A 48 -1.18 -17.93 11.29
C ALA A 48 -0.40 -18.20 12.59
N ASP A 49 0.93 -18.14 12.54
CA ASP A 49 1.79 -18.44 13.68
C ASP A 49 2.03 -17.23 14.60
N LYS A 50 1.46 -16.05 14.28
CA LYS A 50 1.55 -14.89 15.17
C LYS A 50 0.64 -15.08 16.39
N ILE A 51 1.26 -15.12 17.57
CA ILE A 51 0.59 -15.31 18.86
C ILE A 51 -0.36 -14.15 19.20
N GLU A 52 -0.03 -12.93 18.80
CA GLU A 52 -0.89 -11.76 19.00
C GLU A 52 -1.24 -11.11 17.66
N ARG A 53 -2.54 -11.03 17.39
CA ARG A 53 -3.09 -10.29 16.25
C ARG A 53 -3.72 -8.99 16.74
N ASP A 54 -3.34 -7.88 16.11
CA ASP A 54 -3.95 -6.59 16.43
C ASP A 54 -5.43 -6.54 15.98
N ARG A 55 -6.15 -5.49 16.41
CA ARG A 55 -7.59 -5.34 16.08
C ARG A 55 -7.89 -5.32 14.58
N LEU A 56 -6.96 -4.87 13.74
CA LEU A 56 -7.14 -4.83 12.29
C LEU A 56 -6.81 -6.19 11.65
N GLU A 57 -5.85 -6.92 12.20
CA GLU A 57 -5.52 -8.29 11.78
C GLU A 57 -6.63 -9.30 12.16
N GLN A 58 -7.57 -8.92 13.02
CA GLN A 58 -8.75 -9.71 13.40
C GLN A 58 -9.99 -9.43 12.53
N GLU A 59 -9.92 -8.49 11.60
CA GLU A 59 -11.04 -8.16 10.71
C GLU A 59 -11.35 -9.30 9.72
N SER A 60 -12.56 -9.26 9.15
CA SER A 60 -13.01 -10.31 8.22
C SER A 60 -12.18 -10.36 6.93
N LEU A 61 -12.12 -11.53 6.28
CA LEU A 61 -11.50 -11.67 4.96
C LEU A 61 -12.04 -10.64 3.95
N SER A 62 -13.36 -10.41 3.95
CA SER A 62 -14.02 -9.43 3.09
C SER A 62 -13.52 -7.99 3.32
N PHE A 63 -13.18 -7.64 4.56
CA PHE A 63 -12.61 -6.34 4.90
C PHE A 63 -11.22 -6.19 4.27
N HIS A 64 -10.36 -7.19 4.42
CA HIS A 64 -9.02 -7.16 3.83
C HIS A 64 -9.05 -7.16 2.29
N GLN A 65 -10.02 -7.84 1.68
CA GLN A 65 -10.25 -7.78 0.22
C GLN A 65 -10.58 -6.34 -0.22
N ARG A 66 -11.51 -5.65 0.47
CA ARG A 66 -11.82 -4.24 0.18
C ARG A 66 -10.63 -3.31 0.39
N VAL A 67 -9.82 -3.55 1.43
CA VAL A 67 -8.60 -2.78 1.70
C VAL A 67 -7.59 -2.97 0.56
N ARG A 68 -7.37 -4.20 0.10
CA ARG A 68 -6.48 -4.51 -1.04
C ARG A 68 -6.96 -3.80 -2.30
N GLU A 69 -8.23 -3.93 -2.66
CA GLU A 69 -8.82 -3.25 -3.81
C GLU A 69 -8.64 -1.73 -3.73
N GLY A 70 -8.82 -1.15 -2.53
CA GLY A 70 -8.58 0.26 -2.28
C GLY A 70 -7.15 0.71 -2.56
N TYR A 71 -6.16 -0.09 -2.11
CA TYR A 71 -4.75 0.18 -2.40
C TYR A 71 -4.43 0.06 -3.89
N LEU A 72 -4.97 -0.95 -4.58
CA LEU A 72 -4.74 -1.13 -6.01
C LEU A 72 -5.34 0.03 -6.83
N ARG A 73 -6.55 0.48 -6.48
CA ARG A 73 -7.16 1.67 -7.11
C ARG A 73 -6.35 2.95 -6.87
N LEU A 74 -5.79 3.12 -5.67
CA LEU A 74 -4.91 4.25 -5.37
C LEU A 74 -3.61 4.19 -6.18
N ALA A 75 -3.02 3.00 -6.31
CA ALA A 75 -1.82 2.80 -7.10
C ALA A 75 -2.05 3.11 -8.59
N ASP A 76 -3.21 2.68 -9.12
CA ASP A 76 -3.63 2.96 -10.49
C ASP A 76 -3.93 4.45 -10.73
N SER A 77 -4.49 5.14 -9.74
CA SER A 77 -4.78 6.59 -9.82
C SER A 77 -3.54 7.49 -9.69
N CYS A 78 -2.45 7.00 -9.13
CA CYS A 78 -1.22 7.76 -8.88
C CYS A 78 0.03 6.95 -9.27
N PRO A 79 0.16 6.56 -10.56
CA PRO A 79 1.20 5.64 -11.00
C PRO A 79 2.59 6.25 -10.88
N GLU A 80 2.78 7.56 -10.95
CA GLU A 80 4.08 8.21 -10.69
C GLU A 80 4.60 7.98 -9.26
N ARG A 81 3.68 7.83 -8.30
CA ARG A 81 3.98 7.66 -6.88
C ARG A 81 4.07 6.19 -6.48
N PHE A 82 3.20 5.34 -6.98
CA PHE A 82 3.09 3.94 -6.55
C PHE A 82 3.85 2.99 -7.46
N ARG A 83 4.55 2.03 -6.85
CA ARG A 83 5.02 0.81 -7.53
C ARG A 83 4.46 -0.38 -6.79
N VAL A 84 3.69 -1.18 -7.51
CA VAL A 84 3.13 -2.42 -6.97
C VAL A 84 4.19 -3.52 -7.16
N VAL A 85 4.48 -4.24 -6.09
CA VAL A 85 5.38 -5.39 -6.05
C VAL A 85 4.54 -6.60 -5.67
N ASP A 86 4.65 -7.67 -6.46
CA ASP A 86 4.01 -8.94 -6.14
C ASP A 86 4.74 -9.58 -4.95
N ALA A 87 4.02 -9.71 -3.83
CA ALA A 87 4.53 -10.27 -2.59
C ALA A 87 4.24 -11.77 -2.42
N SER A 88 3.68 -12.43 -3.44
CA SER A 88 3.35 -13.86 -3.42
C SER A 88 4.59 -14.76 -3.38
N GLY A 89 5.74 -14.27 -3.83
CA GLY A 89 7.03 -14.95 -3.72
C GLY A 89 7.55 -15.07 -2.28
N GLY A 90 8.72 -15.70 -2.14
CA GLY A 90 9.48 -15.72 -0.89
C GLY A 90 10.19 -14.38 -0.61
N PRO A 91 10.67 -14.17 0.63
CA PRO A 91 11.27 -12.89 1.05
C PRO A 91 12.37 -12.37 0.14
N GLU A 92 13.25 -13.25 -0.35
CA GLU A 92 14.37 -12.91 -1.24
C GLU A 92 13.89 -12.37 -2.59
N SER A 93 12.89 -13.02 -3.19
CA SER A 93 12.31 -12.58 -4.47
C SER A 93 11.57 -11.25 -4.33
N VAL A 94 10.89 -11.03 -3.20
CA VAL A 94 10.22 -9.76 -2.92
C VAL A 94 11.26 -8.66 -2.68
N GLN A 95 12.34 -8.95 -1.96
CA GLN A 95 13.43 -8.01 -1.72
C GLN A 95 14.07 -7.55 -3.04
N GLU A 96 14.42 -8.48 -3.93
CA GLU A 96 15.04 -8.15 -5.22
C GLU A 96 14.15 -7.19 -6.05
N GLN A 97 12.84 -7.44 -6.06
CA GLN A 97 11.88 -6.56 -6.73
C GLN A 97 11.86 -5.15 -6.11
N ILE A 98 11.85 -5.05 -4.78
CA ILE A 98 11.88 -3.77 -4.06
C ILE A 98 13.17 -3.01 -4.39
N GLU A 99 14.33 -3.67 -4.30
CA GLU A 99 15.64 -3.07 -4.57
C GLU A 99 15.70 -2.45 -5.97
N LYS A 100 15.19 -3.16 -6.99
CA LYS A 100 15.10 -2.66 -8.36
C LYS A 100 14.30 -1.35 -8.46
N HIS A 101 13.19 -1.22 -7.72
CA HIS A 101 12.40 0.01 -7.72
C HIS A 101 13.05 1.13 -6.93
N VAL A 102 13.66 0.82 -5.79
CA VAL A 102 14.36 1.80 -4.94
C VAL A 102 15.58 2.36 -5.67
N LEU A 103 16.38 1.51 -6.33
CA LEU A 103 17.55 1.96 -7.08
C LEU A 103 17.18 2.91 -8.22
N LYS A 104 16.09 2.64 -8.96
CA LYS A 104 15.60 3.55 -10.01
C LYS A 104 15.19 4.91 -9.45
N TYR A 105 14.58 4.93 -8.27
CA TYR A 105 14.22 6.16 -7.58
C TYR A 105 15.43 6.96 -7.12
N LEU A 106 16.38 6.32 -6.45
CA LEU A 106 17.60 6.96 -5.94
C LEU A 106 18.49 7.49 -7.06
N THR A 107 18.47 6.84 -8.23
CA THR A 107 19.22 7.28 -9.43
C THR A 107 18.46 8.30 -10.28
N GLY A 108 17.27 8.73 -9.87
CA GLY A 108 16.45 9.71 -10.61
C GLY A 108 15.83 9.18 -11.91
N ARG A 109 15.94 7.88 -12.21
CA ARG A 109 15.39 7.25 -13.42
C ARG A 109 13.89 7.01 -13.33
N ASP A 110 13.34 7.08 -12.13
CA ASP A 110 11.91 6.97 -11.83
C ASP A 110 11.62 7.91 -10.64
N PRO A 111 11.50 9.23 -10.86
CA PRO A 111 11.18 10.17 -9.79
C PRO A 111 9.76 9.90 -9.27
N GLY A 112 9.56 10.06 -7.97
CA GLY A 112 8.24 9.85 -7.33
C GLY A 112 7.21 10.89 -7.76
N GLY A 113 6.03 10.83 -7.15
CA GLY A 113 4.94 11.78 -7.39
C GLY A 113 4.37 12.40 -6.11
N SER A 114 3.55 13.43 -6.28
CA SER A 114 2.72 13.97 -5.20
C SER A 114 1.40 13.20 -5.05
N PHE A 115 0.60 13.55 -4.04
CA PHE A 115 -0.83 13.22 -4.03
C PHE A 115 -1.63 14.25 -4.84
#